data_AF-A0AAQ4D2S6-F1
#
_entry.id   AF-A0AAQ4D2S6-F1
#
_cell.length_a   1.000
_cell.length_b   1.000
_cell.length_c   1.000
_cell.angle_alpha   90.00
_cell.angle_beta   90.00
_cell.angle_gamma   90.00
#
_symmetry.space_group_name_H-M   'P 1'
#
loop_
_entity.id
_entity.type
_entity.pdbx_description
1 polymer ?
#
loop_
_entity_poly.entity_id
_entity_poly.type
_entity_poly.pdbx_seq_one_letter_code
_entity_poly.pdbx_strand_id
1 'polypeptide(L)'
;MGSNETGSKGDLEDHRLDYGELHFDTNAVHAGQEPDQWTSRALVPPISLATTFKQRAPAEPFQFRYSRSGNPTRRCLEDCLAALEHAKYALTYASGLAATHNLTHLLNVGDHVVSFDDLYGGTNRLFRNCLIPRGFEVTFVDATDLGKLEAALKPNTKLVWLETPSNPTMKVVDIKGVCEVVRRKCKAIVAVDNTFMSCYFQKPLQLGADVSVHSLTKYANGHSDVIMGAICTNDKEITDRLRFLQNGKHEVAKRQCSGFSGMLTFLIKGGLKESTIFLKNLKLITLGESLGSIHSLVELPVVMTHATVPEDQRKRLGITDNMIRLSVGIENAYDLINDIDQALKKAVSHVPSKQRCPEVFQIS
;
A
#
# COMPACT_ATOMS: atom_id res chain seq x y z
N MET A 1 44.35 -37.91 -13.94
CA MET A 1 43.82 -36.67 -14.57
C MET A 1 42.37 -36.57 -14.14
N GLY A 2 42.11 -35.68 -13.17
CA GLY A 2 40.82 -35.58 -12.50
C GLY A 2 39.77 -34.94 -13.39
N SER A 3 38.60 -35.57 -13.43
CA SER A 3 37.36 -35.02 -13.94
C SER A 3 36.83 -33.97 -12.97
N ASN A 4 36.78 -32.72 -13.41
CA ASN A 4 36.12 -31.63 -12.70
C ASN A 4 34.62 -31.87 -12.67
N GLU A 5 34.12 -32.40 -11.55
CA GLU A 5 32.74 -32.20 -11.13
C GLU A 5 32.60 -30.76 -10.62
N THR A 6 32.00 -29.90 -11.43
CA THR A 6 31.57 -28.57 -11.01
C THR A 6 30.35 -28.72 -10.09
N GLY A 7 30.62 -28.85 -8.80
CA GLY A 7 29.62 -28.85 -7.75
C GLY A 7 29.03 -27.46 -7.49
N SER A 8 27.76 -27.51 -7.07
CA SER A 8 27.00 -26.51 -6.31
C SER A 8 26.43 -25.31 -7.07
N LYS A 9 25.15 -25.47 -7.41
CA LYS A 9 24.15 -24.40 -7.36
C LYS A 9 24.24 -23.72 -6.00
N GLY A 10 24.55 -22.42 -5.98
CA GLY A 10 24.34 -21.56 -4.82
C GLY A 10 22.86 -21.21 -4.67
N ASP A 11 22.02 -22.23 -4.47
CA ASP A 11 20.75 -22.03 -3.78
C ASP A 11 21.15 -21.87 -2.31
N LEU A 12 21.03 -20.66 -1.76
CA LEU A 12 21.06 -20.48 -0.31
C LEU A 12 19.92 -21.35 0.22
N GLU A 13 20.27 -22.51 0.81
CA GLU A 13 19.32 -23.33 1.53
C GLU A 13 18.57 -22.41 2.49
N ASP A 14 17.24 -22.53 2.49
CA ASP A 14 16.37 -21.76 3.34
C ASP A 14 16.58 -22.21 4.80
N HIS A 15 17.65 -21.74 5.44
CA HIS A 15 18.00 -22.04 6.84
C HIS A 15 17.06 -21.36 7.85
N ARG A 16 15.88 -20.88 7.40
CA ARG A 16 14.86 -20.37 8.31
C ARG A 16 14.33 -21.51 9.17
N LEU A 17 14.27 -21.29 10.47
CA LEU A 17 13.56 -22.17 11.39
C LEU A 17 12.11 -22.32 10.91
N ASP A 18 11.53 -23.51 11.03
CA ASP A 18 10.09 -23.67 10.83
C ASP A 18 9.35 -22.99 11.99
N TYR A 19 9.07 -21.69 11.83
CA TYR A 19 8.38 -20.90 12.85
C TYR A 19 6.97 -21.44 13.15
N GLY A 20 6.42 -22.31 12.30
CA GLY A 20 5.13 -22.95 12.55
C GLY A 20 5.12 -23.81 13.81
N GLU A 21 6.28 -24.32 14.24
CA GLU A 21 6.41 -25.23 15.39
C GLU A 21 6.85 -24.53 16.69
N LEU A 22 7.26 -23.27 16.63
CA LEU A 22 7.78 -22.53 17.78
C LEU A 22 6.67 -21.82 18.58
N HIS A 23 6.92 -21.61 19.87
CA HIS A 23 6.02 -20.87 20.75
C HIS A 23 5.98 -19.37 20.41
N PHE A 24 4.88 -18.70 20.78
CA PHE A 24 4.61 -17.31 20.41
C PHE A 24 5.72 -16.34 20.85
N ASP A 25 6.14 -16.44 22.11
CA ASP A 25 7.18 -15.60 22.71
C ASP A 25 8.53 -15.80 22.02
N THR A 26 8.85 -17.04 21.66
CA THR A 26 10.06 -17.38 20.89
C THR A 26 9.98 -16.77 19.49
N ASN A 27 8.86 -16.92 18.79
CA ASN A 27 8.65 -16.32 17.47
C ASN A 27 8.65 -14.78 17.51
N ALA A 28 8.13 -14.16 18.57
CA ALA A 28 8.12 -12.71 18.72
C ALA A 28 9.53 -12.12 18.81
N VAL A 29 10.49 -12.90 19.31
CA VAL A 29 11.89 -12.50 19.44
C VAL A 29 12.71 -12.89 18.21
N HIS A 30 12.46 -14.06 17.61
CA HIS A 30 13.38 -14.64 16.62
C HIS A 30 12.88 -14.63 15.18
N ALA A 31 11.56 -14.66 14.93
CA ALA A 31 11.06 -14.84 13.58
C ALA A 31 11.46 -13.68 12.65
N GLY A 32 12.14 -14.01 11.55
CA GLY A 32 12.66 -13.04 10.58
C GLY A 32 13.88 -12.25 11.05
N GLN A 33 14.49 -12.59 12.19
CA GLN A 33 15.63 -11.89 12.80
C GLN A 33 16.96 -12.66 12.64
N GLU A 34 17.04 -13.68 11.78
CA GLU A 34 18.20 -14.55 11.66
C GLU A 34 19.47 -13.75 11.33
N PRO A 35 20.55 -13.86 12.12
CA PRO A 35 21.81 -13.15 11.86
C PRO A 35 22.41 -13.48 10.49
N ASP A 36 22.12 -14.68 9.99
CA ASP A 36 22.61 -15.23 8.73
C ASP A 36 22.07 -14.51 7.49
N GLN A 37 21.01 -13.72 7.64
CA GLN A 37 20.53 -12.82 6.58
C GLN A 37 21.52 -11.69 6.26
N TRP A 38 22.46 -11.40 7.18
CA TRP A 38 23.36 -10.26 7.09
C TRP A 38 24.81 -10.69 6.98
N THR A 39 25.57 -10.03 6.11
CA THR A 39 27.03 -10.26 6.01
C THR A 39 27.77 -9.94 7.31
N SER A 40 27.23 -9.04 8.14
CA SER A 40 27.76 -8.69 9.46
C SER A 40 27.45 -9.72 10.55
N ARG A 41 26.54 -10.67 10.31
CA ARG A 41 25.97 -11.56 11.34
C ARG A 41 25.38 -10.79 12.53
N ALA A 42 24.79 -9.63 12.28
CA ALA A 42 24.18 -8.81 13.33
C ALA A 42 22.97 -9.54 13.95
N LEU A 43 22.90 -9.54 15.28
CA LEU A 43 21.77 -10.13 16.04
C LEU A 43 20.46 -9.37 15.85
N VAL A 44 20.54 -8.06 15.66
CA VAL A 44 19.39 -7.19 15.38
C VAL A 44 19.45 -6.78 13.91
N PRO A 45 18.37 -6.95 13.12
CA PRO A 45 18.32 -6.52 11.73
C PRO A 45 18.71 -5.05 11.54
N PRO A 46 19.62 -4.76 10.60
CA PRO A 46 19.91 -3.38 10.21
C PRO A 46 18.68 -2.65 9.67
N ILE A 47 18.64 -1.34 9.87
CA ILE A 47 17.62 -0.47 9.27
C ILE A 47 18.08 -0.07 7.87
N SER A 48 17.53 -0.74 6.85
CA SER A 48 17.81 -0.47 5.44
C SER A 48 16.91 0.65 4.91
N LEU A 49 17.40 1.88 4.93
CA LEU A 49 16.72 3.06 4.38
C LEU A 49 16.87 3.22 2.85
N ALA A 50 17.65 2.36 2.21
CA ALA A 50 17.89 2.42 0.77
C ALA A 50 16.58 2.36 -0.02
N THR A 51 16.41 3.29 -0.97
CA THR A 51 15.23 3.36 -1.83
C THR A 51 15.32 2.40 -3.02
N THR A 52 16.52 2.18 -3.53
CA THR A 52 16.84 1.29 -4.65
C THR A 52 18.03 0.39 -4.31
N PHE A 53 18.13 -0.75 -4.98
CA PHE A 53 19.16 -1.75 -4.74
C PHE A 53 19.90 -2.06 -6.04
N LYS A 54 21.22 -2.24 -5.94
CA LYS A 54 22.07 -2.60 -7.09
C LYS A 54 21.61 -3.95 -7.68
N GLN A 55 21.30 -3.96 -8.97
CA GLN A 55 21.04 -5.19 -9.72
C GLN A 55 22.37 -5.80 -10.19
N ARG A 56 22.44 -7.14 -10.30
CA ARG A 56 23.66 -7.83 -10.76
C ARG A 56 23.94 -7.53 -12.23
N ALA A 57 22.90 -7.59 -13.05
CA ALA A 57 22.87 -7.16 -14.43
C ALA A 57 21.44 -6.71 -14.81
N PRO A 58 21.24 -6.06 -15.97
CA PRO A 58 19.90 -5.82 -16.50
C PRO A 58 19.10 -7.12 -16.59
N ALA A 59 17.84 -7.10 -16.15
CA ALA A 59 16.94 -8.27 -16.11
C ALA A 59 17.41 -9.45 -15.24
N GLU A 60 18.39 -9.26 -14.36
CA GLU A 60 18.76 -10.21 -13.31
C GLU A 60 18.24 -9.74 -11.95
N PRO A 61 16.98 -10.05 -11.60
CA PRO A 61 16.40 -9.61 -10.34
C PRO A 61 17.13 -10.24 -9.15
N PHE A 62 17.65 -9.39 -8.28
CA PHE A 62 18.00 -9.76 -6.91
C PHE A 62 16.76 -9.58 -6.00
N GLN A 63 16.78 -10.17 -4.81
CA GLN A 63 15.65 -10.24 -3.86
C GLN A 63 14.95 -8.89 -3.65
N PHE A 64 15.70 -7.80 -3.57
CA PHE A 64 15.19 -6.43 -3.48
C PHE A 64 15.64 -5.61 -4.70
N ARG A 65 14.73 -4.77 -5.21
CA ARG A 65 14.99 -3.87 -6.35
C ARG A 65 14.64 -2.43 -6.02
N TYR A 66 13.46 -2.24 -5.42
CA TYR A 66 12.94 -0.92 -5.04
C TYR A 66 12.15 -1.05 -3.74
N SER A 67 12.43 -0.19 -2.76
CA SER A 67 12.00 -0.32 -1.36
C SER A 67 10.47 -0.38 -1.20
N ARG A 68 9.73 0.36 -2.04
CA ARG A 68 8.26 0.28 -2.07
C ARG A 68 7.78 -1.15 -2.34
N SER A 69 8.40 -1.84 -3.30
CA SER A 69 8.06 -3.21 -3.71
C SER A 69 8.53 -4.27 -2.71
N GLY A 70 9.66 -4.02 -2.06
CA GLY A 70 10.22 -4.89 -1.04
C GLY A 70 11.46 -4.25 -0.42
N ASN A 71 11.61 -4.42 0.89
CA ASN A 71 12.68 -3.85 1.69
C ASN A 71 13.12 -4.87 2.76
N PRO A 72 14.43 -5.02 3.04
CA PRO A 72 14.92 -6.00 4.01
C PRO A 72 14.32 -5.84 5.42
N THR A 73 14.34 -4.63 5.98
CA THR A 73 13.81 -4.37 7.33
C THR A 73 12.30 -4.62 7.39
N ARG A 74 11.57 -4.19 6.37
CA ARG A 74 10.13 -4.47 6.27
C ARG A 74 9.84 -5.96 6.12
N ARG A 75 10.71 -6.69 5.42
CA ARG A 75 10.58 -8.13 5.22
C ARG A 75 10.72 -8.90 6.54
N CYS A 76 11.68 -8.53 7.39
CA CYS A 76 11.82 -9.11 8.72
C CYS A 76 10.54 -8.95 9.55
N LEU A 77 9.92 -7.77 9.53
CA LEU A 77 8.65 -7.52 10.21
C LEU A 77 7.49 -8.32 9.61
N GLU A 78 7.40 -8.39 8.28
CA GLU A 78 6.38 -9.21 7.60
C GLU A 78 6.52 -10.70 7.96
N ASP A 79 7.74 -11.26 7.97
CA ASP A 79 7.97 -12.66 8.33
C ASP A 79 7.66 -12.91 9.83
N CYS A 80 8.01 -11.97 10.72
CA CYS A 80 7.65 -12.03 12.14
C CYS A 80 6.13 -12.04 12.35
N LEU A 81 5.41 -11.09 11.74
CA LEU A 81 3.95 -11.00 11.84
C LEU A 81 3.26 -12.25 11.28
N ALA A 82 3.77 -12.81 10.18
CA ALA A 82 3.25 -14.04 9.60
C ALA A 82 3.38 -15.21 10.59
N ALA A 83 4.56 -15.40 11.20
CA ALA A 83 4.77 -16.40 12.24
C ALA A 83 3.83 -16.18 13.44
N LEU A 84 3.70 -14.94 13.91
CA LEU A 84 2.84 -14.61 15.05
C LEU A 84 1.35 -14.81 14.76
N GLU A 85 0.85 -14.63 13.54
CA GLU A 85 -0.56 -14.90 13.19
C GLU A 85 -0.81 -16.36 12.76
N HIS A 86 0.22 -17.21 12.73
CA HIS A 86 0.19 -18.51 12.03
C HIS A 86 -0.32 -18.36 10.58
N ALA A 87 0.16 -17.32 9.90
CA ALA A 87 -0.11 -17.02 8.51
C ALA A 87 1.08 -17.41 7.63
N LYS A 88 0.82 -17.76 6.37
CA LYS A 88 1.86 -17.94 5.35
C LYS A 88 2.45 -16.61 4.89
N TYR A 89 1.65 -15.54 4.93
CA TYR A 89 2.03 -14.25 4.39
C TYR A 89 1.56 -13.12 5.31
N ALA A 90 2.41 -12.11 5.48
CA ALA A 90 2.01 -10.80 5.98
C ALA A 90 2.48 -9.69 5.03
N LEU A 91 1.74 -8.58 5.02
CA LEU A 91 2.05 -7.37 4.29
C LEU A 91 1.90 -6.18 5.23
N THR A 92 2.85 -5.24 5.18
CA THR A 92 2.81 -4.04 6.02
C THR A 92 2.50 -2.78 5.20
N TYR A 93 1.82 -1.84 5.85
CA TYR A 93 1.26 -0.62 5.26
C TYR A 93 1.53 0.59 6.15
N ALA A 94 1.44 1.79 5.58
CA ALA A 94 1.69 3.05 6.29
C ALA A 94 0.71 3.33 7.46
N SER A 95 -0.44 2.65 7.52
CA SER A 95 -1.39 2.72 8.64
C SER A 95 -2.38 1.57 8.58
N GLY A 96 -3.11 1.31 9.67
CA GLY A 96 -4.24 0.38 9.67
C GLY A 96 -5.28 0.72 8.59
N LEU A 97 -5.60 2.01 8.41
CA LEU A 97 -6.51 2.42 7.34
C LEU A 97 -5.94 2.20 5.93
N ALA A 98 -4.63 2.34 5.74
CA ALA A 98 -4.01 2.02 4.45
C ALA A 98 -4.10 0.52 4.14
N ALA A 99 -3.95 -0.33 5.16
CA ALA A 99 -4.19 -1.78 5.04
C ALA A 99 -5.65 -2.06 4.65
N THR A 100 -6.61 -1.58 5.44
CA THR A 100 -8.06 -1.71 5.15
C THR A 100 -8.42 -1.23 3.74
N HIS A 101 -7.92 -0.05 3.36
CA HIS A 101 -8.20 0.53 2.05
C HIS A 101 -7.60 -0.33 0.92
N ASN A 102 -6.37 -0.83 1.07
CA ASN A 102 -5.78 -1.72 0.06
C ASN A 102 -6.56 -3.04 -0.07
N LEU A 103 -7.08 -3.59 1.04
CA LEU A 103 -7.96 -4.75 0.99
C LEU A 103 -9.24 -4.48 0.18
N THR A 104 -9.85 -3.31 0.36
CA THR A 104 -11.06 -2.95 -0.39
C THR A 104 -10.82 -2.76 -1.90
N HIS A 105 -9.56 -2.54 -2.32
CA HIS A 105 -9.20 -2.49 -3.75
C HIS A 105 -9.13 -3.88 -4.40
N LEU A 106 -9.32 -4.97 -3.64
CA LEU A 106 -9.57 -6.30 -4.22
C LEU A 106 -11.00 -6.43 -4.78
N LEU A 107 -11.87 -5.48 -4.47
CA LEU A 107 -13.26 -5.46 -4.91
C LEU A 107 -13.41 -4.68 -6.22
N ASN A 108 -14.49 -4.96 -6.94
CA ASN A 108 -14.90 -4.24 -8.15
C ASN A 108 -16.17 -3.43 -7.88
N VAL A 109 -16.42 -2.41 -8.71
CA VAL A 109 -17.68 -1.65 -8.67
C VAL A 109 -18.86 -2.61 -8.87
N GLY A 110 -19.90 -2.47 -8.03
CA GLY A 110 -21.04 -3.39 -7.98
C GLY A 110 -20.88 -4.59 -7.04
N ASP A 111 -19.68 -4.84 -6.51
CA ASP A 111 -19.49 -5.80 -5.43
C ASP A 111 -20.12 -5.27 -4.13
N HIS A 112 -20.63 -6.22 -3.33
CA HIS A 112 -21.26 -5.95 -2.04
C HIS A 112 -20.34 -6.29 -0.86
N VAL A 113 -20.32 -5.40 0.13
CA VAL A 113 -19.64 -5.57 1.41
C VAL A 113 -20.67 -5.71 2.52
N VAL A 114 -20.59 -6.78 3.30
CA VAL A 114 -21.30 -6.86 4.58
C VAL A 114 -20.33 -6.49 5.68
N SER A 115 -20.66 -5.47 6.45
CA SER A 115 -19.81 -4.91 7.49
C SER A 115 -20.47 -5.07 8.84
N PHE A 116 -19.70 -5.37 9.89
CA PHE A 116 -20.19 -5.24 11.25
C PHE A 116 -20.67 -3.79 11.51
N ASP A 117 -21.71 -3.62 12.32
CA ASP A 117 -22.36 -2.32 12.55
C ASP A 117 -21.54 -1.43 13.49
N ASP A 118 -20.94 -2.03 14.51
CA ASP A 118 -20.06 -1.39 15.47
C ASP A 118 -18.59 -1.60 15.10
N LEU A 119 -17.98 -0.55 14.57
CA LEU A 119 -16.61 -0.55 14.04
C LEU A 119 -15.89 0.72 14.45
N TYR A 120 -14.56 0.67 14.37
CA TYR A 120 -13.74 1.87 14.36
C TYR A 120 -14.28 2.91 13.35
N GLY A 121 -14.50 4.13 13.83
CA GLY A 121 -15.09 5.21 13.04
C GLY A 121 -14.34 5.54 11.74
N GLY A 122 -13.03 5.28 11.66
CA GLY A 122 -12.27 5.43 10.42
C GLY A 122 -12.65 4.38 9.35
N THR A 123 -12.91 3.15 9.75
CA THR A 123 -13.38 2.07 8.87
C THR A 123 -14.80 2.37 8.39
N ASN A 124 -15.68 2.77 9.31
CA ASN A 124 -17.04 3.21 8.98
C ASN A 124 -17.03 4.36 7.97
N ARG A 125 -16.17 5.37 8.17
CA ARG A 125 -15.98 6.49 7.24
C ARG A 125 -15.45 6.04 5.87
N LEU A 126 -14.47 5.12 5.83
CA LEU A 126 -13.97 4.58 4.57
C LEU A 126 -15.11 3.92 3.77
N PHE A 127 -15.90 3.07 4.42
CA PHE A 127 -17.00 2.38 3.77
C PHE A 127 -18.08 3.36 3.29
N ARG A 128 -18.56 4.24 4.18
CA ARG A 128 -19.66 5.16 3.86
C ARG A 128 -19.28 6.29 2.90
N ASN A 129 -18.11 6.90 3.10
CA ASN A 129 -17.76 8.14 2.41
C ASN A 129 -16.78 7.93 1.26
N CYS A 130 -16.17 6.73 1.13
CA CYS A 130 -15.21 6.46 0.06
C CYS A 130 -15.64 5.30 -0.86
N LEU A 131 -16.26 4.25 -0.34
CA LEU A 131 -16.70 3.11 -1.17
C LEU A 131 -18.09 3.34 -1.76
N ILE A 132 -19.11 3.64 -0.94
CA ILE A 132 -20.48 3.86 -1.45
C ILE A 132 -20.54 4.90 -2.58
N PRO A 133 -19.91 6.09 -2.49
CA PRO A 133 -19.95 7.08 -3.57
C PRO A 133 -19.26 6.63 -4.86
N ARG A 134 -18.44 5.57 -4.81
CA ARG A 134 -17.75 4.98 -5.97
C ARG A 134 -18.52 3.80 -6.58
N GLY A 135 -19.75 3.54 -6.14
CA GLY A 135 -20.63 2.51 -6.69
C GLY A 135 -20.46 1.13 -6.06
N PHE A 136 -19.85 1.04 -4.88
CA PHE A 136 -19.86 -0.18 -4.08
C PHE A 136 -21.12 -0.24 -3.23
N GLU A 137 -21.64 -1.44 -3.02
CA GLU A 137 -22.77 -1.67 -2.13
C GLU A 137 -22.25 -2.06 -0.73
N VAL A 138 -22.75 -1.43 0.33
CA VAL A 138 -22.34 -1.77 1.70
C VAL A 138 -23.55 -1.91 2.61
N THR A 139 -23.70 -3.06 3.25
CA THR A 139 -24.71 -3.33 4.29
C THR A 139 -24.03 -3.44 5.65
N PHE A 140 -24.47 -2.62 6.61
CA PHE A 140 -24.03 -2.71 8.00
C PHE A 140 -25.00 -3.58 8.80
N VAL A 141 -24.49 -4.55 9.56
CA VAL A 141 -25.29 -5.52 10.30
C VAL A 141 -24.67 -5.85 11.65
N ASP A 142 -25.50 -6.10 12.66
CA ASP A 142 -25.04 -6.67 13.92
C ASP A 142 -24.69 -8.16 13.71
N ALA A 143 -23.41 -8.44 13.51
CA ALA A 143 -22.85 -9.76 13.27
C ALA A 143 -22.71 -10.61 14.55
N THR A 144 -23.09 -10.10 15.73
CA THR A 144 -23.26 -10.96 16.92
C THR A 144 -24.45 -11.91 16.76
N ASP A 145 -25.38 -11.57 15.87
CA ASP A 145 -26.51 -12.40 15.44
C ASP A 145 -26.22 -12.97 14.04
N LEU A 146 -25.86 -14.25 14.00
CA LEU A 146 -25.56 -14.95 12.75
C LEU A 146 -26.74 -14.99 11.78
N GLY A 147 -27.98 -14.94 12.27
CA GLY A 147 -29.19 -14.90 11.43
C GLY A 147 -29.31 -13.58 10.68
N LYS A 148 -29.01 -12.46 11.34
CA LYS A 148 -28.95 -11.14 10.68
C LYS A 148 -27.84 -11.08 9.65
N LEU A 149 -26.65 -11.60 9.99
CA LEU A 149 -25.55 -11.69 9.04
C LEU A 149 -25.97 -12.50 7.81
N GLU A 150 -26.54 -13.70 8.01
CA GLU A 150 -26.97 -14.59 6.92
C GLU A 150 -27.98 -13.90 6.00
N ALA A 151 -28.94 -13.16 6.56
CA ALA A 151 -29.94 -12.42 5.81
C ALA A 151 -29.35 -11.24 5.01
N ALA A 152 -28.23 -10.67 5.45
CA ALA A 152 -27.54 -9.57 4.76
C ALA A 152 -26.70 -10.06 3.57
N LEU A 153 -26.35 -11.35 3.49
CA LEU A 153 -25.55 -11.89 2.40
C LEU A 153 -26.33 -11.93 1.08
N LYS A 154 -25.71 -11.38 0.03
CA LYS A 154 -26.21 -11.31 -1.35
C LYS A 154 -25.30 -12.08 -2.33
N PRO A 155 -25.78 -12.48 -3.53
CA PRO A 155 -24.94 -13.17 -4.52
C PRO A 155 -23.69 -12.39 -4.96
N ASN A 156 -23.75 -11.05 -4.97
CA ASN A 156 -22.63 -10.16 -5.26
C ASN A 156 -21.77 -9.83 -4.02
N THR A 157 -21.98 -10.48 -2.86
CA THR A 157 -21.15 -10.23 -1.67
C THR A 157 -19.76 -10.78 -1.87
N LYS A 158 -18.75 -9.92 -1.76
CA LYS A 158 -17.33 -10.26 -1.94
C LYS A 158 -16.46 -10.01 -0.71
N LEU A 159 -16.95 -9.24 0.25
CA LEU A 159 -16.27 -8.98 1.51
C LEU A 159 -17.25 -9.03 2.67
N VAL A 160 -16.87 -9.75 3.73
CA VAL A 160 -17.47 -9.65 5.07
C VAL A 160 -16.40 -9.08 6.00
N TRP A 161 -16.66 -7.90 6.56
CA TRP A 161 -15.72 -7.20 7.44
C TRP A 161 -16.19 -7.25 8.89
N LEU A 162 -15.36 -7.80 9.76
CA LEU A 162 -15.60 -7.92 11.20
C LEU A 162 -14.57 -7.12 11.99
N GLU A 163 -14.96 -6.70 13.19
CA GLU A 163 -14.07 -6.17 14.22
C GLU A 163 -14.54 -6.77 15.55
N THR A 164 -13.70 -7.55 16.23
CA THR A 164 -14.09 -8.26 17.45
C THR A 164 -12.91 -8.41 18.42
N PRO A 165 -13.03 -7.88 19.66
CA PRO A 165 -14.11 -7.02 20.14
C PRO A 165 -14.19 -5.70 19.37
N SER A 166 -15.39 -5.12 19.23
CA SER A 166 -15.57 -3.86 18.51
C SER A 166 -15.14 -2.63 19.28
N ASN A 167 -14.65 -1.64 18.55
CA ASN A 167 -14.42 -0.30 19.06
C ASN A 167 -15.63 0.62 18.80
N PRO A 168 -16.25 1.23 19.82
CA PRO A 168 -15.86 1.22 21.24
C PRO A 168 -16.68 0.29 22.13
N THR A 169 -17.77 -0.33 21.64
CA THR A 169 -18.77 -0.94 22.53
C THR A 169 -18.43 -2.35 22.99
N MET A 170 -17.32 -2.92 22.51
CA MET A 170 -16.78 -4.21 22.91
C MET A 170 -17.72 -5.40 22.62
N LYS A 171 -18.56 -5.30 21.58
CA LYS A 171 -19.32 -6.45 21.09
C LYS A 171 -18.35 -7.51 20.59
N VAL A 172 -18.67 -8.78 20.84
CA VAL A 172 -17.85 -9.93 20.44
C VAL A 172 -18.61 -10.75 19.41
N VAL A 173 -17.95 -11.08 18.30
CA VAL A 173 -18.51 -11.85 17.19
C VAL A 173 -17.90 -13.25 17.17
N ASP A 174 -18.74 -14.27 16.95
CA ASP A 174 -18.27 -15.64 16.70
C ASP A 174 -17.67 -15.75 15.29
N ILE A 175 -16.34 -15.55 15.20
CA ILE A 175 -15.60 -15.59 13.92
C ILE A 175 -15.83 -16.91 13.19
N LYS A 176 -15.81 -18.04 13.90
CA LYS A 176 -15.96 -19.37 13.28
C LYS A 176 -17.37 -19.54 12.72
N GLY A 177 -18.39 -19.21 13.51
CA GLY A 177 -19.79 -19.24 13.06
C GLY A 177 -20.03 -18.34 11.86
N VAL A 178 -19.46 -17.12 11.84
CA VAL A 178 -19.53 -16.23 10.67
C VAL A 178 -18.89 -16.88 9.44
N CYS A 179 -17.69 -17.43 9.57
CA CYS A 179 -17.01 -18.09 8.46
C CYS A 179 -17.85 -19.23 7.89
N GLU A 180 -18.41 -20.10 8.75
CA GLU A 180 -19.28 -21.20 8.34
C GLU A 180 -20.54 -20.72 7.59
N VAL A 181 -21.19 -19.65 8.07
CA VAL A 181 -22.34 -19.03 7.40
C VAL A 181 -21.95 -18.50 6.02
N VAL A 182 -20.85 -17.75 5.93
CA VAL A 182 -20.39 -17.15 4.67
C VAL A 182 -20.07 -18.23 3.65
N ARG A 183 -19.31 -19.27 4.02
CA ARG A 183 -18.93 -20.36 3.10
C ARG A 183 -20.12 -21.14 2.55
N ARG A 184 -21.21 -21.28 3.33
CA ARG A 184 -22.44 -21.93 2.87
C ARG A 184 -23.20 -21.10 1.83
N LYS A 185 -23.08 -19.78 1.83
CA LYS A 185 -23.90 -18.86 1.02
C LYS A 185 -23.17 -18.25 -0.17
N CYS A 186 -21.90 -17.88 -0.01
CA CYS A 186 -21.14 -17.20 -1.05
C CYS A 186 -19.63 -17.40 -0.90
N LYS A 187 -18.88 -16.88 -1.89
CA LYS A 187 -17.42 -16.87 -1.88
C LYS A 187 -16.90 -15.46 -1.57
N ALA A 188 -17.25 -14.95 -0.39
CA ALA A 188 -16.75 -13.68 0.12
C ALA A 188 -15.49 -13.88 0.97
N ILE A 189 -14.58 -12.92 0.90
CA ILE A 189 -13.44 -12.81 1.82
C ILE A 189 -13.99 -12.44 3.19
N VAL A 190 -13.65 -13.20 4.24
CA VAL A 190 -13.92 -12.84 5.63
C VAL A 190 -12.66 -12.18 6.21
N ALA A 191 -12.75 -10.88 6.48
CA ALA A 191 -11.68 -10.09 7.05
C ALA A 191 -12.02 -9.72 8.50
N VAL A 192 -11.06 -9.91 9.40
CA VAL A 192 -11.20 -9.56 10.83
C VAL A 192 -10.18 -8.51 11.19
N ASP A 193 -10.62 -7.33 11.61
CA ASP A 193 -9.76 -6.39 12.30
C ASP A 193 -9.47 -6.92 13.72
N ASN A 194 -8.24 -7.38 13.91
CA ASN A 194 -7.76 -8.03 15.13
C ASN A 194 -6.95 -7.07 16.02
N THR A 195 -7.11 -5.75 15.83
CA THR A 195 -6.31 -4.73 16.51
C THR A 195 -6.44 -4.79 18.04
N PHE A 196 -7.64 -5.03 18.58
CA PHE A 196 -7.88 -5.00 20.03
C PHE A 196 -7.30 -6.21 20.76
N MET A 197 -7.30 -7.39 20.14
CA MET A 197 -6.77 -8.60 20.75
C MET A 197 -5.29 -8.80 20.48
N SER A 198 -4.75 -8.19 19.42
CA SER A 198 -3.47 -8.52 18.82
C SER A 198 -3.39 -9.99 18.39
N CYS A 199 -2.28 -10.36 17.74
CA CYS A 199 -2.00 -11.74 17.42
C CYS A 199 -1.73 -12.61 18.65
N TYR A 200 -1.60 -12.06 19.86
CA TYR A 200 -1.36 -12.87 21.06
C TYR A 200 -2.62 -13.58 21.56
N PHE A 201 -3.73 -12.85 21.68
CA PHE A 201 -4.94 -13.37 22.33
C PHE A 201 -5.98 -13.95 21.36
N GLN A 202 -5.92 -13.62 20.08
CA GLN A 202 -6.89 -14.09 19.09
C GLN A 202 -6.19 -14.35 17.75
N LYS A 203 -6.53 -15.48 17.10
CA LYS A 203 -5.98 -15.91 15.81
C LYS A 203 -7.11 -16.08 14.79
N PRO A 204 -7.57 -15.01 14.13
CA PRO A 204 -8.71 -15.09 13.22
C PRO A 204 -8.55 -16.14 12.11
N LEU A 205 -7.33 -16.30 11.58
CA LEU A 205 -7.05 -17.26 10.52
C LEU A 205 -7.27 -18.72 10.96
N GLN A 206 -6.93 -19.06 12.20
CA GLN A 206 -7.19 -20.40 12.76
C GLN A 206 -8.67 -20.64 13.04
N LEU A 207 -9.45 -19.56 13.19
CA LEU A 207 -10.91 -19.59 13.34
C LEU A 207 -11.64 -19.62 11.98
N GLY A 208 -10.92 -19.61 10.86
CA GLY A 208 -11.48 -19.77 9.51
C GLY A 208 -11.56 -18.49 8.67
N ALA A 209 -11.14 -17.33 9.21
CA ALA A 209 -11.09 -16.09 8.45
C ALA A 209 -10.04 -16.18 7.33
N ASP A 210 -10.27 -15.46 6.23
CA ASP A 210 -9.32 -15.40 5.11
C ASP A 210 -8.20 -14.40 5.40
N VAL A 211 -8.54 -13.34 6.14
CA VAL A 211 -7.66 -12.20 6.36
C VAL A 211 -7.75 -11.72 7.82
N SER A 212 -6.59 -11.53 8.45
CA SER A 212 -6.44 -10.82 9.73
C SER A 212 -5.82 -9.45 9.45
N VAL A 213 -6.48 -8.38 9.86
CA VAL A 213 -6.04 -6.98 9.67
C VAL A 213 -5.65 -6.38 11.01
N HIS A 214 -4.57 -5.59 11.03
CA HIS A 214 -4.12 -4.91 12.23
C HIS A 214 -3.82 -3.44 11.97
N SER A 215 -4.19 -2.59 12.93
CA SER A 215 -3.49 -1.34 13.18
C SER A 215 -2.32 -1.61 14.13
N LEU A 216 -1.13 -1.79 13.57
CA LEU A 216 0.09 -2.01 14.36
C LEU A 216 0.44 -0.82 15.25
N THR A 217 -0.10 0.36 14.93
CA THR A 217 -0.09 1.58 15.76
C THR A 217 -0.49 1.36 17.22
N LYS A 218 -1.24 0.29 17.52
CA LYS A 218 -1.80 -0.02 18.84
C LYS A 218 -0.90 -0.99 19.60
N TYR A 219 -1.43 -2.12 20.07
CA TYR A 219 -0.73 -3.09 20.90
C TYR A 219 0.51 -3.68 20.24
N ALA A 220 0.48 -3.91 18.92
CA ALA A 220 1.60 -4.57 18.24
C ALA A 220 2.89 -3.73 18.28
N ASN A 221 2.81 -2.41 18.09
CA ASN A 221 3.92 -1.51 18.37
C ASN A 221 4.07 -1.28 19.87
N GLY A 222 2.98 -0.94 20.58
CA GLY A 222 2.95 -0.76 22.03
C GLY A 222 3.56 0.55 22.56
N HIS A 223 4.31 1.29 21.75
CA HIS A 223 5.13 2.44 22.20
C HIS A 223 4.61 3.81 21.73
N SER A 224 3.44 3.85 21.07
CA SER A 224 2.75 5.10 20.68
C SER A 224 3.54 6.08 19.80
N ASP A 225 4.52 5.59 19.04
CA ASP A 225 5.46 6.37 18.22
C ASP A 225 5.50 5.95 16.74
N VAL A 226 4.78 4.89 16.37
CA VAL A 226 4.70 4.37 14.99
C VAL A 226 3.25 4.27 14.55
N ILE A 227 2.92 4.84 13.38
CA ILE A 227 1.66 4.58 12.67
C ILE A 227 1.95 3.53 11.61
N MET A 228 1.27 2.40 11.69
CA MET A 228 1.46 1.29 10.74
C MET A 228 0.24 0.37 10.74
N GLY A 229 0.05 -0.36 9.64
CA GLY A 229 -0.95 -1.41 9.51
C GLY A 229 -0.37 -2.68 8.92
N ALA A 230 -1.07 -3.79 9.11
CA ALA A 230 -0.70 -5.07 8.50
C ALA A 230 -1.92 -5.87 8.05
N ILE A 231 -1.69 -6.74 7.08
CA ILE A 231 -2.61 -7.79 6.63
C ILE A 231 -1.86 -9.11 6.70
N CYS A 232 -2.41 -10.09 7.41
CA CYS A 232 -1.94 -11.46 7.44
C CYS A 232 -2.96 -12.39 6.77
N THR A 233 -2.50 -13.32 5.94
CA THR A 233 -3.36 -14.28 5.22
C THR A 233 -2.60 -15.55 4.85
N ASN A 234 -3.35 -16.64 4.67
CA ASN A 234 -2.85 -17.91 4.13
C ASN A 234 -3.08 -18.06 2.62
N ASP A 235 -3.82 -17.13 2.01
CA ASP A 235 -4.19 -17.18 0.61
C ASP A 235 -3.14 -16.46 -0.26
N LYS A 236 -2.55 -17.24 -1.17
CA LYS A 236 -1.53 -16.73 -2.10
C LYS A 236 -2.11 -15.77 -3.13
N GLU A 237 -3.32 -16.01 -3.62
CA GLU A 237 -3.97 -15.13 -4.61
C GLU A 237 -4.28 -13.76 -3.98
N ILE A 238 -4.83 -13.75 -2.77
CA ILE A 238 -5.04 -12.50 -2.00
C ILE A 238 -3.71 -11.76 -1.83
N THR A 239 -2.66 -12.48 -1.42
CA THR A 239 -1.31 -11.90 -1.23
C THR A 239 -0.75 -11.29 -2.52
N ASP A 240 -0.79 -12.02 -3.62
CA ASP A 240 -0.27 -11.57 -4.92
C ASP A 240 -1.01 -10.31 -5.40
N ARG A 241 -2.34 -10.29 -5.26
CA ARG A 241 -3.18 -9.14 -5.63
C ARG A 241 -2.93 -7.94 -4.73
N LEU A 242 -2.79 -8.13 -3.41
CA LEU A 242 -2.45 -7.05 -2.48
C LEU A 242 -1.05 -6.48 -2.72
N ARG A 243 -0.04 -7.33 -3.00
CA ARG A 243 1.31 -6.88 -3.38
C ARG A 243 1.29 -6.15 -4.71
N PHE A 244 0.48 -6.58 -5.67
CA PHE A 244 0.29 -5.85 -6.93
C PHE A 244 -0.29 -4.45 -6.69
N LEU A 245 -1.34 -4.33 -5.87
CA LEU A 245 -1.97 -3.05 -5.54
C LEU A 245 -1.02 -2.12 -4.76
N GLN A 246 -0.22 -2.65 -3.83
CA GLN A 246 0.84 -1.91 -3.13
C GLN A 246 1.90 -1.36 -4.10
N ASN A 247 1.99 -1.93 -5.31
CA ASN A 247 2.91 -1.51 -6.37
C ASN A 247 2.28 -0.67 -7.50
N GLY A 248 0.95 -0.49 -7.50
CA GLY A 248 0.13 0.39 -8.35
C GLY A 248 0.62 0.68 -9.79
N LYS A 249 -0.01 0.06 -10.80
CA LYS A 249 0.15 0.23 -12.29
C LYS A 249 1.56 0.12 -12.89
N HIS A 250 2.60 0.23 -12.08
CA HIS A 250 4.01 0.06 -12.45
C HIS A 250 4.28 -1.31 -13.08
N GLU A 251 3.68 -2.37 -12.54
CA GLU A 251 3.87 -3.72 -13.05
C GLU A 251 3.15 -3.97 -14.37
N VAL A 252 2.02 -3.30 -14.64
CA VAL A 252 1.37 -3.34 -15.96
C VAL A 252 2.26 -2.66 -16.99
N ALA A 253 2.76 -1.47 -16.66
CA ALA A 253 3.71 -0.75 -17.51
C ALA A 253 4.99 -1.57 -17.74
N LYS A 254 5.58 -2.20 -16.72
CA LYS A 254 6.76 -3.07 -16.90
C LYS A 254 6.51 -4.29 -17.79
N ARG A 255 5.32 -4.88 -17.72
CA ARG A 255 5.00 -6.09 -18.51
C ARG A 255 4.87 -5.79 -20.00
N GLN A 256 4.47 -4.58 -20.36
CA GLN A 256 4.15 -4.20 -21.75
C GLN A 256 5.07 -3.11 -22.32
N CYS A 257 5.92 -2.49 -21.50
CA CYS A 257 6.85 -1.43 -21.89
C CYS A 257 8.29 -1.82 -21.50
N SER A 258 9.25 -1.54 -22.38
CA SER A 258 10.68 -1.79 -22.15
C SER A 258 11.35 -0.79 -21.19
N GLY A 259 10.62 0.23 -20.74
CA GLY A 259 11.09 1.29 -19.86
C GLY A 259 9.98 2.31 -19.55
N PHE A 260 10.36 3.44 -18.94
CA PHE A 260 9.48 4.57 -18.64
C PHE A 260 9.96 5.81 -19.38
N SER A 261 9.04 6.62 -19.91
CA SER A 261 9.38 7.87 -20.61
C SER A 261 9.67 9.00 -19.63
N GLY A 262 10.20 10.11 -20.13
CA GLY A 262 10.39 11.36 -19.37
C GLY A 262 9.09 12.12 -19.06
N MET A 263 7.92 11.52 -19.28
CA MET A 263 6.64 12.18 -19.00
C MET A 263 6.29 12.06 -17.52
N LEU A 264 6.19 13.19 -16.86
CA LEU A 264 5.85 13.30 -15.44
C LEU A 264 4.65 14.23 -15.27
N THR A 265 3.70 13.82 -14.41
CA THR A 265 2.59 14.67 -13.99
C THR A 265 2.61 14.76 -12.47
N PHE A 266 2.44 15.96 -11.94
CA PHE A 266 2.40 16.19 -10.50
C PHE A 266 1.47 17.35 -10.15
N LEU A 267 1.01 17.38 -8.89
CA LEU A 267 0.20 18.47 -8.38
C LEU A 267 1.06 19.38 -7.49
N ILE A 268 1.06 20.68 -7.77
CA ILE A 268 1.68 21.66 -6.88
C ILE A 268 0.71 22.05 -5.76
N LYS A 269 1.21 22.31 -4.55
CA LYS A 269 0.39 22.85 -3.45
C LYS A 269 -0.10 24.26 -3.82
N GLY A 270 -1.37 24.55 -3.55
CA GLY A 270 -2.03 25.78 -3.97
C GLY A 270 -2.95 25.55 -5.16
N GLY A 271 -3.20 26.60 -5.94
CA GLY A 271 -4.03 26.57 -7.14
C GLY A 271 -3.33 27.25 -8.32
N LEU A 272 -4.12 27.82 -9.23
CA LEU A 272 -3.64 28.45 -10.46
C LEU A 272 -2.52 29.48 -10.24
N LYS A 273 -2.59 30.22 -9.13
CA LYS A 273 -1.59 31.24 -8.76
C LYS A 273 -0.22 30.60 -8.52
N GLU A 274 -0.14 29.60 -7.66
CA GLU A 274 1.10 28.91 -7.32
C GLU A 274 1.68 28.17 -8.54
N SER A 275 0.83 27.51 -9.33
CA SER A 275 1.21 26.91 -10.62
C SER A 275 1.84 27.92 -11.55
N THR A 276 1.23 29.10 -11.68
CA THR A 276 1.73 30.17 -12.54
C THR A 276 3.07 30.70 -12.04
N ILE A 277 3.25 30.86 -10.72
CA ILE A 277 4.53 31.31 -10.15
C ILE A 277 5.62 30.28 -10.40
N PHE A 278 5.34 28.99 -10.21
CA PHE A 278 6.28 27.91 -10.48
C PHE A 278 6.74 27.95 -11.94
N LEU A 279 5.79 27.92 -12.88
CA LEU A 279 6.08 27.86 -14.32
C LEU A 279 6.86 29.08 -14.81
N LYS A 280 6.54 30.28 -14.31
CA LYS A 280 7.25 31.52 -14.67
C LYS A 280 8.67 31.60 -14.12
N ASN A 281 9.00 30.79 -13.11
CA ASN A 281 10.29 30.88 -12.43
C ASN A 281 11.29 29.83 -12.88
N LEU A 282 10.90 28.85 -13.69
CA LEU A 282 11.84 27.93 -14.33
C LEU A 282 12.76 28.69 -15.28
N LYS A 283 14.04 28.32 -15.25
CA LYS A 283 15.12 28.99 -15.97
C LYS A 283 15.73 28.12 -17.07
N LEU A 284 15.66 26.80 -16.89
CA LEU A 284 16.17 25.79 -17.80
C LEU A 284 15.01 25.10 -18.52
N ILE A 285 13.98 24.70 -17.76
CA ILE A 285 12.80 24.03 -18.31
C ILE A 285 11.90 25.07 -18.98
N THR A 286 11.56 24.84 -20.25
CA THR A 286 10.81 25.81 -21.04
C THR A 286 9.30 25.61 -20.85
N LEU A 287 8.58 26.68 -20.52
CA LEU A 287 7.11 26.68 -20.58
C LEU A 287 6.69 26.62 -22.05
N GLY A 288 6.11 25.49 -22.46
CA GLY A 288 5.75 25.26 -23.85
C GLY A 288 4.80 24.09 -24.00
N GLU A 289 3.89 24.21 -24.96
CA GLU A 289 3.06 23.09 -25.41
C GLU A 289 3.92 22.12 -26.25
N SER A 290 3.48 20.86 -26.35
CA SER A 290 4.23 19.70 -26.90
C SER A 290 4.98 18.87 -25.83
N LEU A 291 5.65 17.79 -26.26
CA LEU A 291 6.35 16.81 -25.42
C LEU A 291 7.31 15.94 -26.26
N GLY A 292 8.26 15.24 -25.60
CA GLY A 292 9.18 14.29 -26.24
C GLY A 292 10.38 14.93 -26.98
N SER A 293 10.65 16.22 -26.75
CA SER A 293 11.81 16.93 -27.28
C SER A 293 13.10 16.56 -26.53
N ILE A 294 14.25 16.85 -27.15
CA ILE A 294 15.56 16.84 -26.44
C ILE A 294 15.61 17.90 -25.34
N HIS A 295 14.77 18.93 -25.42
CA HIS A 295 14.61 19.98 -24.42
C HIS A 295 13.48 19.66 -23.44
N SER A 296 13.70 19.95 -22.17
CA SER A 296 12.70 19.82 -21.13
C SER A 296 11.60 20.88 -21.30
N LEU A 297 10.35 20.41 -21.40
CA LEU A 297 9.14 21.24 -21.57
C LEU A 297 8.20 21.06 -20.39
N VAL A 298 7.55 22.13 -19.96
CA VAL A 298 6.52 22.08 -18.92
C VAL A 298 5.27 22.82 -19.36
N GLU A 299 4.10 22.37 -18.89
CA GLU A 299 2.84 23.04 -19.14
C GLU A 299 1.85 22.90 -17.98
N LEU A 300 0.79 23.71 -18.04
CA LEU A 300 -0.39 23.64 -17.19
C LEU A 300 -1.59 23.21 -18.05
N PRO A 301 -1.93 21.91 -18.09
CA PRO A 301 -2.92 21.38 -19.04
C PRO A 301 -4.26 22.10 -19.00
N VAL A 302 -4.73 22.53 -17.82
CA VAL A 302 -6.05 23.16 -17.63
C VAL A 302 -6.24 24.45 -18.45
N VAL A 303 -5.17 25.20 -18.71
CA VAL A 303 -5.20 26.49 -19.44
C VAL A 303 -4.37 26.48 -20.72
N MET A 304 -3.74 25.36 -21.05
CA MET A 304 -2.92 25.17 -22.25
C MET A 304 -3.53 24.06 -23.12
N THR A 305 -2.89 22.89 -23.21
CA THR A 305 -3.29 21.78 -24.11
C THR A 305 -4.72 21.27 -23.94
N HIS A 306 -5.31 21.41 -22.74
CA HIS A 306 -6.68 20.97 -22.46
C HIS A 306 -7.64 22.13 -22.20
N ALA A 307 -7.26 23.37 -22.54
CA ALA A 307 -8.13 24.54 -22.41
C ALA A 307 -9.45 24.39 -23.19
N THR A 308 -9.43 23.66 -24.31
CA THR A 308 -10.58 23.41 -25.18
C THR A 308 -11.49 22.25 -24.71
N VAL A 309 -11.04 21.44 -23.74
CA VAL A 309 -11.84 20.35 -23.16
C VAL A 309 -12.89 20.94 -22.22
N PRO A 310 -14.17 20.55 -22.30
CA PRO A 310 -15.21 21.06 -21.39
C PRO A 310 -14.84 20.92 -19.91
N GLU A 311 -15.21 21.90 -19.09
CA GLU A 311 -14.81 21.96 -17.69
C GLU A 311 -15.32 20.76 -16.87
N ASP A 312 -16.54 20.29 -17.14
CA ASP A 312 -17.10 19.11 -16.49
C ASP A 312 -16.31 17.85 -16.84
N GLN A 313 -15.84 17.73 -18.08
CA GLN A 313 -14.98 16.64 -18.52
C GLN A 313 -13.58 16.73 -17.91
N ARG A 314 -12.98 17.93 -17.82
CA ARG A 314 -11.71 18.15 -17.12
C ARG A 314 -11.81 17.74 -15.64
N LYS A 315 -12.90 18.11 -14.96
CA LYS A 315 -13.17 17.72 -13.56
C LYS A 315 -13.28 16.21 -13.40
N ARG A 316 -13.98 15.52 -14.31
CA ARG A 316 -14.07 14.04 -14.30
C ARG A 316 -12.70 13.38 -14.49
N LEU A 317 -11.85 13.95 -15.33
CA LEU A 317 -10.49 13.46 -15.60
C LEU A 317 -9.47 13.88 -14.54
N GLY A 318 -9.85 14.70 -13.56
CA GLY A 318 -8.95 15.21 -12.54
C GLY A 318 -7.95 16.25 -13.05
N ILE A 319 -8.20 16.91 -14.18
CA ILE A 319 -7.37 18.00 -14.71
C ILE A 319 -7.69 19.27 -13.92
N THR A 320 -6.81 19.61 -12.98
CA THR A 320 -6.99 20.70 -12.01
C THR A 320 -6.04 21.88 -12.27
N ASP A 321 -6.35 23.03 -11.66
CA ASP A 321 -5.56 24.27 -11.73
C ASP A 321 -4.13 24.17 -11.20
N ASN A 322 -3.83 23.06 -10.51
CA ASN A 322 -2.53 22.75 -9.94
C ASN A 322 -1.83 21.55 -10.57
N MET A 323 -2.38 21.00 -11.65
CA MET A 323 -1.76 19.90 -12.39
C MET A 323 -0.67 20.41 -13.31
N ILE A 324 0.58 20.02 -13.06
CA ILE A 324 1.71 20.31 -13.92
C ILE A 324 2.05 19.06 -14.72
N ARG A 325 2.24 19.23 -16.05
CA ARG A 325 2.83 18.18 -16.90
C ARG A 325 4.22 18.60 -17.32
N LEU A 326 5.19 17.73 -17.07
CA LEU A 326 6.60 17.89 -17.41
C LEU A 326 7.01 16.81 -18.41
N SER A 327 7.57 17.22 -19.54
CA SER A 327 8.27 16.38 -20.50
C SER A 327 9.76 16.58 -20.29
N VAL A 328 10.42 15.65 -19.59
CA VAL A 328 11.85 15.70 -19.30
C VAL A 328 12.65 15.42 -20.59
N GLY A 329 13.55 16.33 -20.93
CA GLY A 329 14.51 16.23 -22.02
C GLY A 329 15.76 15.43 -21.64
N ILE A 330 16.86 15.68 -22.33
CA ILE A 330 18.15 14.95 -22.13
C ILE A 330 19.21 15.79 -21.43
N GLU A 331 18.82 16.90 -20.78
CA GLU A 331 19.73 17.73 -19.99
C GLU A 331 20.29 16.99 -18.77
N ASN A 332 21.31 17.57 -18.13
CA ASN A 332 21.86 17.01 -16.91
C ASN A 332 20.79 16.98 -15.81
N ALA A 333 20.62 15.82 -15.16
CA ALA A 333 19.61 15.62 -14.14
C ALA A 333 19.73 16.60 -12.95
N TYR A 334 20.95 16.97 -12.53
CA TYR A 334 21.15 17.91 -11.43
C TYR A 334 20.68 19.31 -11.78
N ASP A 335 20.89 19.76 -13.02
CA ASP A 335 20.47 21.08 -13.46
C ASP A 335 18.94 21.17 -13.54
N LEU A 336 18.29 20.12 -14.03
CA LEU A 336 16.82 20.01 -14.04
C LEU A 336 16.24 20.01 -12.63
N ILE A 337 16.82 19.24 -11.70
CA ILE A 337 16.39 19.20 -10.30
C ILE A 337 16.56 20.56 -9.62
N ASN A 338 17.71 21.21 -9.82
CA ASN A 338 17.99 22.53 -9.25
C ASN A 338 17.03 23.59 -9.78
N ASP A 339 16.68 23.53 -11.07
CA ASP A 339 15.73 24.46 -11.66
C ASP A 339 14.30 24.27 -11.10
N ILE A 340 13.86 23.02 -10.96
CA ILE A 340 12.58 22.70 -10.33
C ILE A 340 12.56 23.16 -8.86
N ASP A 341 13.61 22.88 -8.09
CA ASP A 341 13.69 23.23 -6.68
C ASP A 341 13.60 24.75 -6.45
N GLN A 342 14.38 25.55 -7.20
CA GLN A 342 14.32 27.01 -7.05
C GLN A 342 12.97 27.59 -7.48
N ALA A 343 12.32 27.03 -8.50
CA ALA A 343 11.00 27.45 -8.95
C ALA A 343 9.92 27.11 -7.90
N LEU A 344 9.98 25.92 -7.31
CA LEU A 344 9.07 25.49 -6.25
C LEU A 344 9.19 26.40 -5.02
N LYS A 345 10.42 26.67 -4.55
CA LYS A 345 10.66 27.55 -3.38
C LYS A 345 9.99 28.91 -3.52
N LYS A 346 9.99 29.48 -4.74
CA LYS A 346 9.31 30.75 -5.02
C LYS A 346 7.80 30.60 -5.03
N ALA A 347 7.28 29.54 -5.65
CA ALA A 347 5.84 29.28 -5.77
C ALA A 347 5.14 29.10 -4.42
N VAL A 348 5.75 28.38 -3.48
CA VAL A 348 5.11 28.04 -2.19
C VAL A 348 5.56 28.90 -1.01
N SER A 349 6.33 29.96 -1.25
CA SER A 349 6.90 30.84 -0.21
C SER A 349 5.86 31.54 0.68
N HIS A 350 4.64 31.78 0.17
CA HIS A 350 3.56 32.53 0.84
C HIS A 350 2.44 31.65 1.42
N VAL A 351 2.53 30.33 1.28
CA VAL A 351 1.52 29.40 1.82
C VAL A 351 1.73 29.28 3.35
N PRO A 352 0.70 29.54 4.19
CA PRO A 352 0.83 29.48 5.64
C PRO A 352 1.40 28.14 6.12
N SER A 353 2.27 28.17 7.14
CA SER A 353 2.98 26.99 7.66
C SER A 353 2.06 25.83 8.07
N LYS A 354 0.78 26.08 8.39
CA LYS A 354 -0.23 25.04 8.70
C LYS A 354 -0.62 24.17 7.49
N GLN A 355 -0.30 24.57 6.26
CA GLN A 355 -0.45 23.76 5.03
C GLN A 355 0.90 23.25 4.48
N ARG A 356 2.01 23.56 5.15
CA ARG A 356 3.29 22.88 4.89
C ARG A 356 3.22 21.48 5.50
N CYS A 357 2.68 20.50 4.76
CA CYS A 357 3.06 19.12 5.05
C CYS A 357 4.60 19.08 4.98
N PRO A 358 5.29 18.57 6.01
CA PRO A 358 6.66 18.10 5.81
C PRO A 358 6.57 17.02 4.74
N GLU A 359 7.56 16.94 3.86
CA GLU A 359 7.59 16.09 2.66
C GLU A 359 7.03 16.76 1.40
N VAL A 360 7.99 17.19 0.59
CA VAL A 360 7.89 17.42 -0.85
C VAL A 360 7.59 16.06 -1.49
N PHE A 361 6.70 16.01 -2.48
CA PHE A 361 6.17 14.82 -3.19
C PHE A 361 4.92 14.17 -2.60
N GLN A 362 3.75 14.61 -3.09
CA GLN A 362 2.59 13.72 -3.25
C GLN A 362 2.59 13.25 -4.71
N ILE A 363 2.91 11.98 -4.94
CA ILE A 363 2.73 11.30 -6.22
C ILE A 363 1.32 10.67 -6.17
N SER A 364 0.49 11.05 -7.13
CA SER A 364 -0.88 10.52 -7.33
C SER A 364 -0.90 9.07 -7.80
#